data_AF-A0AA96NVK5-F1
#
_entry.id   AF-A0AA96NVK5-F1
#
_cell.length_a   1.000
_cell.length_b   1.000
_cell.length_c   1.000
_cell.angle_alpha   90.00
_cell.angle_beta   90.00
_cell.angle_gamma   90.00
#
_symmetry.space_group_name_H-M   'P 1'
#
loop_
_entity.id
_entity.type
_entity.pdbx_description
1 polymer ?
#
loop_
_entity_poly.entity_id
_entity_poly.type
_entity_poly.pdbx_seq_one_letter_code
_entity_poly.pdbx_strand_id
1 'polypeptide(L)'
;MLLLRREHIDRLFDMLIANRRFDTPFKITEYDGGMNFLGTFGEVPVHELGNRSATLCFEWKGKISEPRDTHDIAGMKPNILYDFNGSGRHFDNPDPRYLLPVGSKGLILKHIVINDEDELLRIWCNRRKIYFYRYRILKATPIVRNILLHKAWQEIYRINEICRNTSFEISICHRPSLI
;
A
#
# COMPACT_ATOMS: atom_id res chain seq x y z
N MET A 1 -0.72 -2.36 -8.72
CA MET A 1 -1.47 -1.99 -7.51
C MET A 1 -0.74 -2.55 -6.29
N LEU A 2 -0.71 -1.86 -5.15
CA LEU A 2 -0.24 -2.46 -3.88
C LEU A 2 -1.46 -2.83 -3.05
N LEU A 3 -1.51 -4.08 -2.58
CA LEU A 3 -2.54 -4.54 -1.66
C LEU A 3 -1.99 -4.50 -0.23
N LEU A 4 -2.74 -3.88 0.67
CA LEU A 4 -2.34 -3.78 2.07
C LEU A 4 -3.14 -4.76 2.93
N ARG A 5 -2.38 -5.52 3.74
CA ARG A 5 -2.94 -6.32 4.83
C ARG A 5 -3.50 -5.40 5.92
N ARG A 6 -4.52 -5.91 6.60
CA ARG A 6 -5.21 -5.26 7.72
C ARG A 6 -4.28 -4.71 8.80
N GLU A 7 -3.22 -5.44 9.14
CA GLU A 7 -2.26 -5.02 10.17
C GLU A 7 -1.36 -3.85 9.76
N HIS A 8 -1.28 -3.53 8.46
CA HIS A 8 -0.34 -2.51 7.93
C HIS A 8 -1.00 -1.19 7.54
N ILE A 9 -2.33 -1.12 7.63
CA ILE A 9 -3.09 0.07 7.23
C ILE A 9 -2.95 1.25 8.21
N ASP A 10 -2.62 1.00 9.48
CA ASP A 10 -2.28 2.10 10.41
C ASP A 10 -0.94 2.76 9.97
N ARG A 11 0.03 1.93 9.55
CA ARG A 11 1.32 2.38 9.00
C ARG A 11 1.16 3.15 7.68
N LEU A 12 0.15 2.81 6.87
CA LEU A 12 -0.17 3.54 5.63
C LEU A 12 -0.35 5.04 5.88
N PHE A 13 -1.21 5.40 6.84
CA PHE A 13 -1.52 6.81 7.07
C PHE A 13 -0.31 7.60 7.59
N ASP A 14 0.44 7.00 8.51
CA ASP A 14 1.59 7.67 9.11
C ASP A 14 2.76 7.77 8.13
N MET A 15 3.04 6.71 7.37
CA MET A 15 4.22 6.67 6.50
C MET A 15 3.95 7.31 5.14
N LEU A 16 2.88 6.89 4.46
CA LEU A 16 2.63 7.31 3.09
C LEU A 16 1.90 8.65 3.04
N ILE A 17 0.87 8.83 3.87
CA ILE A 17 0.01 10.02 3.76
C ILE A 17 0.64 11.23 4.47
N ALA A 18 1.17 11.04 5.68
CA ALA A 18 1.82 12.15 6.40
C ALA A 18 3.25 12.41 5.92
N ASN A 19 4.05 11.37 5.71
CA ASN A 19 5.49 11.50 5.44
C ASN A 19 5.89 11.31 3.97
N ARG A 20 4.94 11.00 3.07
CA ARG A 20 5.19 10.75 1.65
C ARG A 20 6.30 9.71 1.42
N ARG A 21 6.34 8.68 2.26
CA ARG A 21 7.44 7.72 2.33
C ARG A 21 6.94 6.31 2.65
N PHE A 22 7.53 5.32 2.01
CA PHE A 22 7.41 3.91 2.38
C PHE A 22 8.72 3.46 3.02
N ASP A 23 8.67 2.98 4.26
CA ASP A 23 9.82 2.39 4.94
C ASP A 23 9.74 0.87 4.89
N THR A 24 10.81 0.25 4.41
CA THR A 24 11.03 -1.19 4.54
C THR A 24 12.20 -1.46 5.49
N PRO A 25 12.10 -2.49 6.35
CA PRO A 25 13.20 -2.93 7.18
C PRO A 25 14.28 -3.69 6.39
N PHE A 26 13.97 -4.09 5.17
CA PHE A 26 14.83 -4.93 4.34
C PHE A 26 15.78 -4.07 3.49
N LYS A 27 16.94 -4.61 3.15
CA LYS A 27 17.94 -3.94 2.31
C LYS A 27 17.63 -4.16 0.84
N ILE A 28 18.16 -3.30 -0.03
CA ILE A 28 18.01 -3.40 -1.50
C ILE A 28 18.45 -4.74 -2.09
N THR A 29 19.30 -5.49 -1.38
CA THR A 29 19.81 -6.81 -1.76
C THR A 29 18.85 -7.95 -1.44
N GLU A 30 17.70 -7.67 -0.83
CA GLU A 30 16.71 -8.64 -0.40
C GLU A 30 15.45 -8.55 -1.27
N TYR A 31 14.71 -9.65 -1.39
CA TYR A 31 13.48 -9.70 -2.18
C TYR A 31 12.42 -8.69 -1.71
N ASP A 32 12.31 -8.51 -0.39
CA ASP A 32 11.42 -7.50 0.23
C ASP A 32 12.10 -6.13 0.41
N GLY A 33 13.26 -5.93 -0.24
CA GLY A 33 14.13 -4.76 -0.21
C GLY A 33 13.57 -3.49 -0.86
N GLY A 34 12.25 -3.36 -0.91
CA GLY A 34 11.54 -2.28 -1.57
C GLY A 34 10.04 -2.40 -1.37
N MET A 35 9.28 -1.90 -2.33
CA MET A 35 7.83 -1.97 -2.34
C MET A 35 7.37 -2.94 -3.43
N ASN A 36 6.63 -3.96 -3.00
CA ASN A 36 6.14 -5.05 -3.82
C ASN A 36 4.74 -4.72 -4.36
N PHE A 37 4.54 -4.77 -5.68
CA PHE A 37 3.25 -4.53 -6.31
C PHE A 37 2.75 -5.78 -6.99
N LEU A 38 1.44 -5.95 -6.93
CA LEU A 38 0.75 -6.92 -7.75
C LEU A 38 0.45 -6.29 -9.10
N GLY A 39 0.78 -7.03 -10.16
CA GLY A 39 0.29 -6.74 -11.49
C GLY A 39 -1.22 -6.99 -11.54
N THR A 40 -1.95 -6.10 -12.21
CA THR A 40 -3.40 -6.23 -12.45
C THR A 40 -3.73 -6.88 -13.78
N PHE A 41 -2.71 -7.09 -14.62
CA PHE A 41 -2.83 -7.78 -15.89
C PHE A 41 -2.61 -9.27 -15.63
N GLY A 42 -3.69 -10.02 -15.56
CA GLY A 42 -3.72 -11.46 -15.39
C GLY A 42 -5.19 -11.92 -15.40
N GLU A 43 -5.47 -13.06 -16.04
CA GLU A 43 -6.84 -13.61 -16.15
C GLU A 43 -7.40 -14.08 -14.80
N VAL A 44 -6.52 -14.26 -13.80
CA VAL A 44 -6.86 -14.80 -12.48
C VAL A 44 -6.78 -13.69 -11.42
N PRO A 45 -7.86 -13.46 -10.62
CA PRO A 45 -7.79 -12.59 -9.47
C PRO A 45 -6.80 -13.15 -8.44
N VAL A 46 -5.82 -12.33 -8.04
CA VAL A 46 -4.84 -12.69 -7.00
C VAL A 46 -5.58 -13.00 -5.69
N HIS A 47 -5.70 -14.29 -5.34
CA HIS A 47 -6.48 -14.80 -4.21
C HIS A 47 -5.81 -14.63 -2.84
N GLU A 48 -4.55 -14.21 -2.77
CA GLU A 48 -3.70 -14.49 -1.60
C GLU A 48 -3.73 -13.54 -0.40
N LEU A 49 -4.71 -12.65 -0.24
CA LEU A 49 -4.81 -11.94 1.03
C LEU A 49 -6.27 -11.87 1.48
N GLY A 50 -6.72 -12.92 2.17
CA GLY A 50 -8.06 -12.97 2.81
C GLY A 50 -8.29 -11.92 3.91
N ASN A 51 -7.28 -11.08 4.21
CA ASN A 51 -7.31 -10.05 5.25
C ASN A 51 -6.92 -8.67 4.68
N ARG A 52 -7.47 -8.31 3.51
CA ARG A 52 -7.27 -6.99 2.87
C ARG A 52 -8.21 -5.96 3.47
N SER A 53 -7.70 -4.77 3.76
CA SER A 53 -8.53 -3.63 4.20
C SER A 53 -8.52 -2.47 3.21
N ALA A 54 -7.42 -2.31 2.46
CA ALA A 54 -7.29 -1.26 1.46
C ALA A 54 -6.43 -1.69 0.28
N THR A 55 -6.68 -1.05 -0.85
CA THR A 55 -5.87 -1.13 -2.07
C THR A 55 -5.31 0.25 -2.38
N LEU A 56 -4.01 0.32 -2.62
CA LEU A 56 -3.34 1.54 -3.07
C LEU A 56 -3.01 1.45 -4.54
N CYS A 57 -3.47 2.43 -5.27
CA CYS A 57 -3.28 2.52 -6.71
C CYS A 57 -2.17 3.53 -6.98
N PHE A 58 -1.07 3.03 -7.55
CA PHE A 58 0.11 3.81 -7.88
C PHE A 58 0.31 3.90 -9.38
N GLU A 59 0.90 5.00 -9.81
CA GLU A 59 1.41 5.23 -11.15
C GLU A 59 2.95 5.33 -11.09
N TRP A 60 3.62 4.62 -11.98
CA TRP A 60 5.06 4.67 -12.16
C TRP A 60 5.37 5.16 -13.57
N LYS A 61 6.10 6.28 -13.67
CA LYS A 61 6.49 6.89 -14.97
C LYS A 61 7.97 6.68 -15.29
N GLY A 62 8.73 6.08 -14.38
CA GLY A 62 10.14 5.81 -14.57
C GLY A 62 10.40 4.58 -15.41
N LYS A 63 11.66 4.12 -15.40
CA LYS A 63 12.08 2.95 -16.16
C LYS A 63 11.47 1.67 -15.58
N ILE A 64 11.14 0.73 -16.46
CA ILE A 64 10.79 -0.65 -16.14
C ILE A 64 11.93 -1.54 -16.65
N SER A 65 12.31 -2.57 -15.90
CA SER A 65 13.32 -3.53 -16.37
C SER A 65 12.77 -4.44 -17.46
N GLU A 66 13.66 -5.10 -18.20
CA GLU A 66 13.27 -6.35 -18.87
C GLU A 66 12.81 -7.37 -17.81
N PRO A 67 11.92 -8.32 -18.17
CA PRO A 67 11.50 -9.39 -17.28
C PRO A 67 12.68 -10.16 -16.66
N ARG A 68 12.58 -10.45 -15.37
CA ARG A 68 13.57 -11.23 -14.62
C ARG A 68 12.97 -12.46 -13.98
N ASP A 69 13.80 -13.46 -13.71
CA ASP A 69 13.43 -14.57 -12.84
C ASP A 69 13.20 -14.07 -11.40
N THR A 70 12.24 -14.67 -10.69
CA THR A 70 11.90 -14.30 -9.29
C THR A 70 13.10 -14.27 -8.35
N HIS A 71 14.11 -15.10 -8.62
CA HIS A 71 15.29 -15.23 -7.76
C HIS A 71 16.45 -14.32 -8.19
N ASP A 72 16.36 -13.64 -9.33
CA ASP A 72 17.38 -12.72 -9.84
C ASP A 72 17.25 -11.30 -9.25
N ILE A 73 17.46 -11.23 -7.94
CA ILE A 73 17.43 -9.98 -7.15
C ILE A 73 18.79 -9.27 -7.12
N ALA A 74 19.83 -9.85 -7.73
CA ALA A 74 21.17 -9.28 -7.71
C ALA A 74 21.26 -8.01 -8.59
N GLY A 75 22.01 -7.02 -8.10
CA GLY A 75 22.33 -5.80 -8.85
C GLY A 75 21.14 -4.89 -9.12
N MET A 76 20.04 -5.03 -8.39
CA MET A 76 18.91 -4.10 -8.47
C MET A 76 19.34 -2.67 -8.09
N LYS A 77 18.83 -1.70 -8.84
CA LYS A 77 19.13 -0.28 -8.67
C LYS A 77 17.85 0.50 -8.38
N PRO A 78 17.92 1.57 -7.56
CA PRO A 78 16.78 2.44 -7.35
C PRO A 78 16.26 3.06 -8.65
N ASN A 79 14.98 3.47 -8.66
CA ASN A 79 14.28 4.11 -9.77
C ASN A 79 14.13 3.24 -11.04
N ILE A 80 14.16 1.93 -10.87
CA ILE A 80 13.77 0.96 -11.90
C ILE A 80 12.70 0.07 -11.27
N LEU A 81 11.52 0.00 -11.91
CA LEU A 81 10.49 -0.96 -11.53
C LEU A 81 10.89 -2.31 -12.13
N TYR A 82 11.26 -3.26 -11.29
CA TYR A 82 11.66 -4.59 -11.72
C TYR A 82 10.42 -5.43 -11.99
N ASP A 83 10.35 -6.03 -13.18
CA ASP A 83 9.28 -6.92 -13.63
C ASP A 83 9.70 -8.38 -13.40
N PHE A 84 9.28 -8.97 -12.29
CA PHE A 84 9.57 -10.36 -11.95
C PHE A 84 8.52 -11.29 -12.57
N ASN A 85 9.00 -12.33 -13.27
CA ASN A 85 8.21 -13.27 -14.08
C ASN A 85 7.43 -12.63 -15.24
N GLY A 86 7.76 -11.39 -15.58
CA GLY A 86 7.19 -10.65 -16.69
C GLY A 86 5.80 -10.06 -16.42
N SER A 87 5.41 -9.17 -17.34
CA SER A 87 4.26 -8.25 -17.29
C SER A 87 2.85 -8.86 -17.17
N GLY A 88 2.75 -10.11 -16.73
CA GLY A 88 1.54 -10.73 -16.23
C GLY A 88 0.75 -11.56 -17.23
N ARG A 89 1.31 -11.80 -18.43
CA ARG A 89 0.65 -12.59 -19.49
C ARG A 89 0.81 -14.11 -19.37
N HIS A 90 1.59 -14.62 -18.43
CA HIS A 90 2.09 -16.00 -18.53
C HIS A 90 1.90 -16.89 -17.30
N PHE A 91 1.38 -16.41 -16.16
CA PHE A 91 1.34 -17.23 -14.94
C PHE A 91 0.14 -16.95 -14.03
N ASP A 92 -0.39 -18.04 -13.44
CA ASP A 92 -1.46 -18.07 -12.44
C ASP A 92 -0.98 -17.75 -11.02
N ASN A 93 0.33 -17.49 -10.83
CA ASN A 93 0.91 -17.29 -9.51
C ASN A 93 0.55 -15.89 -8.93
N PRO A 94 0.04 -15.82 -7.69
CA PRO A 94 -0.27 -14.58 -6.97
C PRO A 94 0.91 -13.74 -6.43
N ASP A 95 2.16 -14.21 -6.56
CA ASP A 95 3.33 -13.49 -6.02
C ASP A 95 3.53 -12.05 -6.56
N PRO A 96 4.17 -11.15 -5.78
CA PRO A 96 4.56 -9.82 -6.24
C PRO A 96 5.27 -9.85 -7.59
N ARG A 97 4.67 -9.17 -8.57
CA ARG A 97 5.16 -9.14 -9.96
C ARG A 97 6.10 -7.97 -10.21
N TYR A 98 5.92 -6.90 -9.44
CA TYR A 98 6.79 -5.74 -9.56
C TYR A 98 7.43 -5.38 -8.24
N LEU A 99 8.71 -5.07 -8.28
CA LEU A 99 9.43 -4.53 -7.12
C LEU A 99 10.01 -3.17 -7.50
N LEU A 100 9.71 -2.16 -6.70
CA LEU A 100 10.42 -0.90 -6.75
C LEU A 100 11.41 -0.84 -5.57
N PRO A 101 12.73 -0.86 -5.80
CA PRO A 101 13.70 -1.04 -4.71
C PRO A 101 13.80 0.16 -3.76
N VAL A 102 14.35 -0.07 -2.58
CA VAL A 102 14.80 0.98 -1.65
C VAL A 102 15.64 2.05 -2.37
N GLY A 103 15.44 3.30 -1.98
CA GLY A 103 16.09 4.47 -2.58
C GLY A 103 15.32 5.05 -3.77
N SER A 104 14.28 4.36 -4.25
CA SER A 104 13.47 4.84 -5.37
C SER A 104 12.59 6.02 -4.99
N LYS A 105 12.37 6.92 -5.95
CA LYS A 105 11.54 8.13 -5.85
C LYS A 105 10.66 8.27 -7.09
N GLY A 106 9.62 9.10 -7.01
CA GLY A 106 8.73 9.38 -8.15
C GLY A 106 7.60 8.36 -8.32
N LEU A 107 7.35 7.51 -7.31
CA LEU A 107 6.17 6.65 -7.28
C LEU A 107 4.95 7.50 -6.92
N ILE A 108 3.97 7.62 -7.81
CA ILE A 108 2.84 8.53 -7.63
C ILE A 108 1.65 7.76 -7.06
N LEU A 109 1.18 8.11 -5.87
CA LEU A 109 -0.10 7.61 -5.36
C LEU A 109 -1.26 8.29 -6.10
N LYS A 110 -2.12 7.51 -6.76
CA LYS A 110 -3.26 8.01 -7.53
C LYS A 110 -4.55 8.02 -6.71
N HIS A 111 -4.80 6.96 -5.96
CA HIS A 111 -5.96 6.85 -5.07
C HIS A 111 -5.85 5.64 -4.14
N ILE A 112 -6.73 5.63 -3.14
CA ILE A 112 -6.92 4.58 -2.15
C ILE A 112 -8.34 4.04 -2.31
N VAL A 113 -8.47 2.72 -2.36
CA VAL A 113 -9.75 2.01 -2.30
C VAL A 113 -9.83 1.32 -0.95
N ILE A 114 -10.94 1.52 -0.24
CA ILE A 114 -11.23 0.86 1.03
C ILE A 114 -12.26 -0.23 0.76
N ASN A 115 -11.98 -1.45 1.21
CA ASN A 115 -12.86 -2.61 0.97
C ASN A 115 -13.74 -2.95 2.18
N ASP A 116 -13.41 -2.40 3.36
CA ASP A 116 -14.07 -2.72 4.62
C ASP A 116 -14.30 -1.44 5.46
N GLU A 117 -15.57 -1.09 5.65
CA GLU A 117 -15.98 0.09 6.42
C GLU A 117 -15.69 -0.04 7.92
N ASP A 118 -15.78 -1.24 8.46
CA ASP A 118 -15.53 -1.50 9.88
C ASP A 118 -14.04 -1.34 10.19
N GLU A 119 -13.18 -1.76 9.25
CA GLU A 119 -11.75 -1.50 9.31
C GLU A 119 -11.43 -0.02 9.16
N LEU A 120 -12.02 0.68 8.17
CA LEU A 120 -11.86 2.12 8.03
C LEU A 120 -12.20 2.86 9.33
N LEU A 121 -13.32 2.51 9.95
CA LEU A 121 -13.74 3.11 11.21
C LEU A 121 -12.75 2.79 12.34
N ARG A 122 -12.29 1.53 12.46
CA ARG A 122 -11.30 1.12 13.46
C ARG A 122 -10.02 1.95 13.36
N ILE A 123 -9.49 2.11 12.16
CA ILE A 123 -8.24 2.83 11.87
C ILE A 123 -8.40 4.31 12.16
N TRP A 124 -9.50 4.89 11.69
CA TRP A 124 -9.82 6.30 11.90
C TRP A 124 -9.94 6.64 13.39
N CYS A 125 -10.54 5.75 14.18
CA CYS A 125 -10.61 5.83 15.63
C CYS A 125 -9.24 5.66 16.31
N ASN A 126 -8.46 4.65 15.91
CA ASN A 126 -7.13 4.37 16.44
C ASN A 126 -6.20 5.59 16.31
N ARG A 127 -6.16 6.21 15.12
CA ARG A 127 -5.38 7.44 14.85
C ARG A 127 -5.81 8.64 15.70
N ARG A 128 -6.99 8.59 16.30
CA ARG A 128 -7.54 9.60 17.23
C ARG A 128 -7.48 9.17 18.69
N LYS A 129 -6.70 8.13 19.00
CA LYS A 129 -6.53 7.58 20.35
C LYS A 129 -7.85 7.07 20.97
N ILE A 130 -8.79 6.64 20.13
CA ILE A 130 -10.06 6.02 20.52
C ILE A 130 -9.86 4.50 20.47
N TYR A 131 -9.34 3.94 21.56
CA TYR A 131 -8.93 2.54 21.63
C TYR A 131 -10.08 1.58 22.02
N PHE A 132 -9.78 0.28 22.00
CA PHE A 132 -10.69 -0.87 22.07
C PHE A 132 -11.99 -0.66 22.86
N TYR A 133 -11.92 -0.32 24.16
CA TYR A 133 -13.12 -0.18 24.98
C TYR A 133 -14.04 0.96 24.51
N ARG A 134 -13.48 2.14 24.21
CA ARG A 134 -14.23 3.29 23.70
C ARG A 134 -14.76 3.02 22.30
N TYR A 135 -13.93 2.43 21.44
CA TYR A 135 -14.34 2.02 20.10
C TYR A 135 -15.55 1.08 20.11
N ARG A 136 -15.55 0.05 20.98
CA ARG A 136 -16.67 -0.90 21.09
C ARG A 136 -17.99 -0.21 21.45
N ILE A 137 -17.97 0.71 22.41
CA ILE A 137 -19.16 1.47 22.81
C ILE A 137 -19.66 2.35 21.65
N LEU A 138 -18.76 3.09 21.00
CA LEU A 138 -19.10 3.99 19.90
C LEU A 138 -19.63 3.23 18.67
N LYS A 139 -19.04 2.06 18.37
CA LYS A 139 -19.48 1.17 17.28
C LYS A 139 -20.85 0.56 17.54
N ALA A 140 -21.16 0.22 18.79
CA ALA A 140 -22.42 -0.40 19.17
C ALA A 140 -23.64 0.54 19.03
N THR A 141 -23.42 1.86 19.03
CA THR A 141 -24.48 2.86 18.86
C THR A 141 -24.61 3.27 17.38
N PRO A 142 -25.68 2.90 16.66
CA PRO A 142 -25.76 3.05 15.20
C PRO A 142 -25.58 4.49 14.69
N ILE A 143 -26.22 5.46 15.36
CA ILE A 143 -26.12 6.89 14.99
C ILE A 143 -24.67 7.37 15.11
N VAL A 144 -24.01 7.04 16.22
CA VAL A 144 -22.62 7.41 16.47
C VAL A 144 -21.71 6.74 15.45
N ARG A 145 -21.86 5.43 15.22
CA ARG A 145 -21.12 4.68 14.19
C ARG A 145 -21.22 5.38 12.84
N ASN A 146 -22.42 5.73 12.39
CA ASN A 146 -22.63 6.35 11.08
C ASN A 146 -22.00 7.74 10.97
N ILE A 147 -22.07 8.55 12.03
CA ILE A 147 -21.41 9.86 12.07
C ILE A 147 -19.88 9.72 11.97
N LEU A 148 -19.30 8.79 12.72
CA LEU A 148 -17.85 8.55 12.70
C LEU A 148 -17.39 7.98 11.36
N LEU A 149 -18.14 7.02 10.81
CA LEU A 149 -17.85 6.44 9.51
C LEU A 149 -17.95 7.47 8.39
N HIS A 150 -18.95 8.36 8.43
CA HIS A 150 -19.04 9.48 7.49
C HIS A 150 -17.79 10.36 7.55
N LYS A 151 -17.32 10.71 8.75
CA LYS A 151 -16.08 11.49 8.93
C LYS A 151 -14.85 10.74 8.40
N ALA A 152 -14.80 9.43 8.59
CA ALA A 152 -13.71 8.59 8.08
C ALA A 152 -13.70 8.58 6.54
N TRP A 153 -14.85 8.40 5.92
CA TRP A 153 -15.00 8.47 4.46
C TRP A 153 -14.62 9.84 3.90
N GLN A 154 -15.03 10.93 4.54
CA GLN A 154 -14.64 12.29 4.15
C GLN A 154 -13.11 12.47 4.12
N GLU A 155 -12.38 11.83 5.04
CA GLU A 155 -10.92 11.87 5.05
C GLU A 155 -10.33 11.13 3.84
N ILE A 156 -10.84 9.94 3.50
CA ILE A 156 -10.43 9.19 2.31
C ILE A 156 -10.73 9.97 1.02
N TYR A 157 -11.92 10.57 0.92
CA TYR A 157 -12.28 11.39 -0.24
C TYR A 157 -11.34 12.57 -0.43
N ARG A 158 -11.00 13.27 0.66
CA ARG A 158 -10.03 14.38 0.60
C ARG A 158 -8.64 13.90 0.17
N ILE A 159 -8.16 12.77 0.68
CA ILE A 159 -6.87 12.19 0.26
C ILE A 159 -6.91 11.86 -1.23
N ASN A 160 -7.97 11.20 -1.71
CA ASN A 160 -8.12 10.84 -3.12
C ASN A 160 -8.25 12.06 -4.03
N GLU A 161 -8.89 13.14 -3.58
CA GLU A 161 -8.91 14.42 -4.29
C GLU A 161 -7.50 15.03 -4.41
N ILE A 162 -6.74 15.04 -3.31
CA ILE A 162 -5.34 15.52 -3.33
C ILE A 162 -4.51 14.68 -4.30
N CYS A 163 -4.63 13.34 -4.26
CA CYS A 163 -3.90 12.44 -5.15
C CYS A 163 -4.28 12.61 -6.64
N ARG A 164 -5.53 13.00 -6.94
CA ARG A 164 -5.98 13.27 -8.30
C ARG A 164 -5.47 14.61 -8.82
N ASN A 165 -5.44 15.63 -7.98
CA ASN A 165 -5.13 17.00 -8.35
C ASN A 165 -3.64 17.36 -8.21
N THR A 166 -2.84 16.53 -7.54
CA THR A 166 -1.42 16.77 -7.30
C THR A 166 -0.57 15.54 -7.56
N SER A 167 0.71 15.72 -7.90
CA SER A 167 1.68 14.62 -7.93
C SER A 167 2.02 14.21 -6.50
N PHE A 168 1.25 13.26 -5.94
CA PHE A 168 1.51 12.71 -4.61
C PHE A 168 2.63 11.66 -4.69
N GLU A 169 3.87 12.14 -4.70
CA GLU A 169 5.05 11.28 -4.83
C GLU A 169 5.44 10.64 -3.50
N ILE A 170 5.71 9.34 -3.55
CA ILE A 170 6.20 8.51 -2.46
C ILE A 170 7.67 8.16 -2.73
N SER A 171 8.50 8.29 -1.70
CA SER A 171 9.87 7.76 -1.69
C SER A 171 9.92 6.40 -0.99
N ILE A 172 10.73 5.47 -1.47
CA ILE A 172 10.99 4.18 -0.82
C ILE A 172 12.30 4.28 -0.07
N CYS A 173 12.26 4.00 1.23
CA CYS A 173 13.40 4.18 2.11
C CYS A 173 13.66 2.95 2.95
N HIS A 174 14.93 2.76 3.31
CA HIS A 174 15.32 1.78 4.29
C HIS A 174 15.20 2.38 5.69
N ARG A 175 14.56 1.64 6.59
CA ARG A 175 14.55 1.95 8.01
C ARG A 175 14.99 0.71 8.76
N PRO A 176 16.23 0.65 9.28
CA PRO A 176 16.69 -0.51 10.01
C PRO A 176 15.74 -0.82 11.17
N SER A 177 15.41 -2.09 11.35
CA SER A 177 14.74 -2.55 12.57
C SER A 177 15.61 -2.12 13.74
N LEU A 178 15.06 -1.32 14.66
CA LEU A 178 15.70 -1.14 15.97
C LEU A 178 15.64 -2.52 16.64
N ILE A 179 16.81 -3.14 16.79
CA ILE A 179 17.02 -4.36 17.59
C ILE A 179 16.75 -4.02 19.05
#